data_AF-A0A950U1J7-F1
#
_entry.id   AF-A0A950U1J7-F1
#
_cell.length_a   1.000
_cell.length_b   1.000
_cell.length_c   1.000
_cell.angle_alpha   90.00
_cell.angle_beta   90.00
_cell.angle_gamma   90.00
#
_symmetry.space_group_name_H-M   'P 1'
#
loop_
_entity.id
_entity.type
_entity.pdbx_description
1 polymer ?
#
loop_
_entity_poly.entity_id
_entity_poly.type
_entity_poly.pdbx_seq_one_letter_code
_entity_poly.pdbx_strand_id
1 'polypeptide(L)'
;MAPDVARALVREGEAVDLDGVLFAAGALDQARLLIVDALRERGSITVADARDVLQSTRKYVLPLLTRLDAEGVTRRRADERVLGPAAG
;
A
#
# COMPACT_ATOMS: atom_id res chain seq x y z
N MET A 1 20.91 6.01 11.24
CA MET A 1 19.83 6.82 11.86
C MET A 1 19.23 6.00 12.99
N ALA A 2 19.15 6.59 14.18
CA ALA A 2 18.97 5.89 15.45
C ALA A 2 17.66 5.06 15.49
N PRO A 3 17.70 3.78 15.90
CA PRO A 3 16.51 2.92 16.08
C PRO A 3 15.39 3.60 16.90
N ASP A 4 15.77 4.52 17.78
CA ASP A 4 14.86 5.25 18.65
C ASP A 4 13.98 6.25 17.91
N VAL A 5 14.49 6.88 16.84
CA VAL A 5 13.71 7.84 16.04
C VAL A 5 12.66 7.12 15.21
N ALA A 6 13.02 6.01 14.55
CA ALA A 6 12.06 5.22 13.78
C ALA A 6 10.92 4.68 14.67
N ARG A 7 11.27 4.16 15.86
CA ARG A 7 10.27 3.71 16.85
C ARG A 7 9.40 4.84 17.37
N ALA A 8 9.97 6.04 17.57
CA ALA A 8 9.19 7.21 17.96
C ALA A 8 8.15 7.57 16.90
N LEU A 9 8.55 7.66 15.63
CA LEU A 9 7.64 7.96 14.51
C LEU A 9 6.51 6.93 14.39
N VAL A 10 6.79 5.64 14.60
CA VAL A 10 5.74 4.60 14.60
C VAL A 10 4.76 4.80 15.76
N ARG A 11 5.29 5.08 16.96
CA ARG A 11 4.46 5.31 18.15
C ARG A 11 3.58 6.55 18.01
N GLU A 12 4.09 7.59 17.35
CA GLU A 12 3.38 8.84 17.08
C GLU A 12 2.41 8.73 15.90
N GLY A 13 2.44 7.62 15.15
CA GLY A 13 1.57 7.38 14.00
C GLY A 13 2.03 8.05 12.71
N GLU A 14 3.19 8.70 12.71
CA GLU A 14 3.80 9.35 11.54
C GLU A 14 4.44 8.35 10.58
N ALA A 15 4.74 7.14 11.07
CA ALA A 15 5.23 6.04 10.27
C ALA A 15 4.52 4.73 10.60
N VAL A 16 4.51 3.82 9.64
CA VAL A 16 3.92 2.49 9.77
C VAL A 16 4.94 1.48 9.27
N ASP A 17 5.24 0.47 10.08
CA ASP A 17 6.05 -0.68 9.67
C ASP A 17 5.12 -1.73 9.05
N LEU A 18 5.37 -2.06 7.79
CA LEU A 18 4.72 -3.16 7.08
C LEU A 18 5.79 -4.19 6.71
N ASP A 19 5.80 -5.30 7.42
CA ASP A 19 6.72 -6.44 7.21
C ASP A 19 8.21 -6.04 7.14
N GLY A 20 8.66 -5.16 8.04
CA GLY A 20 10.03 -4.68 8.13
C GLY A 20 10.36 -3.55 7.16
N VAL A 21 9.35 -2.98 6.50
CA VAL A 21 9.48 -1.81 5.64
C VAL A 21 8.73 -0.65 6.28
N LEU A 22 9.46 0.41 6.61
CA LEU A 22 8.89 1.61 7.21
C LEU A 22 8.37 2.56 6.14
N PHE A 23 7.11 2.96 6.25
CA PHE A 23 6.46 3.96 5.41
C PHE A 23 6.08 5.17 6.24
N ALA A 24 6.14 6.38 5.66
CA ALA A 24 5.44 7.52 6.24
C ALA A 24 3.93 7.29 6.12
N ALA A 25 3.16 7.63 7.16
CA ALA A 25 1.71 7.42 7.16
C ALA A 25 1.02 8.14 5.98
N GLY A 26 1.35 9.40 5.74
CA GLY A 26 0.81 10.14 4.59
C GLY A 26 1.20 9.56 3.22
N ALA A 27 2.32 8.86 3.12
CA ALA A 27 2.70 8.17 1.89
C ALA A 27 1.84 6.93 1.64
N LEU A 28 1.42 6.23 2.70
CA LEU A 28 0.46 5.12 2.58
C LEU A 28 -0.92 5.61 2.15
N ASP A 29 -1.38 6.73 2.70
CA ASP A 29 -2.66 7.32 2.32
C ASP A 29 -2.67 7.73 0.84
N GLN A 30 -1.61 8.40 0.39
CA GLN A 30 -1.46 8.76 -1.02
C GLN A 30 -1.39 7.52 -1.92
N ALA A 31 -0.64 6.48 -1.50
CA ALA A 31 -0.54 5.25 -2.27
C ALA A 31 -1.87 4.50 -2.34
N ARG A 32 -2.68 4.49 -1.26
CA ARG A 32 -4.04 3.97 -1.26
C ARG A 32 -4.89 4.64 -2.33
N LEU A 33 -4.88 5.98 -2.38
CA LEU A 33 -5.65 6.75 -3.35
C LEU A 33 -5.26 6.39 -4.79
N LEU A 34 -3.96 6.39 -5.10
CA LEU A 34 -3.47 6.05 -6.43
C LEU A 34 -3.86 4.63 -6.88
N ILE A 35 -3.79 3.65 -5.97
CA ILE A 35 -4.18 2.27 -6.27
C ILE A 35 -5.70 2.16 -6.47
N VAL A 36 -6.49 2.82 -5.63
CA VAL A 36 -7.96 2.83 -5.76
C VAL A 36 -8.38 3.49 -7.07
N ASP A 37 -7.77 4.61 -7.45
CA ASP A 37 -8.09 5.30 -8.70
C ASP A 37 -7.68 4.46 -9.93
N ALA A 38 -6.51 3.83 -9.90
CA ALA A 38 -6.10 2.90 -10.96
C ALA A 38 -7.06 1.71 -11.09
N LEU A 39 -7.56 1.18 -9.97
CA LEU A 39 -8.56 0.11 -9.96
C LEU A 39 -9.92 0.56 -10.48
N ARG A 40 -10.33 1.80 -10.19
CA ARG A 40 -11.57 2.39 -10.73
C ARG A 40 -11.49 2.59 -12.24
N GLU A 41 -10.33 3.00 -12.74
CA GLU A 41 -10.08 3.21 -14.17
C GLU A 41 -9.98 1.89 -14.95
N ARG A 42 -9.23 0.91 -14.41
CA ARG A 42 -8.83 -0.31 -15.14
C ARG A 42 -9.66 -1.54 -14.80
N GLY A 43 -10.37 -1.53 -13.68
CA GLY A 43 -11.14 -2.66 -13.15
C GLY A 43 -10.29 -3.66 -12.35
N SER A 44 -9.10 -3.99 -12.82
CA SER A 44 -8.12 -4.80 -12.09
C SER A 44 -6.69 -4.31 -12.33
N ILE A 45 -5.78 -4.65 -11.41
CA ILE A 45 -4.34 -4.39 -11.55
C ILE A 45 -3.52 -5.60 -11.08
N THR A 46 -2.41 -5.87 -11.75
CA THR A 46 -1.39 -6.80 -11.25
C THR A 46 -0.45 -6.10 -10.27
N VAL A 47 0.45 -6.86 -9.63
CA VAL A 47 1.56 -6.28 -8.86
C VAL A 47 2.50 -5.44 -9.75
N ALA A 48 2.65 -5.80 -11.04
CA ALA A 48 3.48 -5.03 -11.97
C ALA A 48 2.83 -3.67 -12.28
N ASP A 49 1.52 -3.65 -12.51
CA ASP A 49 0.78 -2.40 -12.72
C ASP A 49 0.84 -1.51 -11.49
N ALA A 50 0.65 -2.08 -10.29
CA ALA A 50 0.76 -1.33 -9.03
C ALA A 50 2.15 -0.72 -8.83
N ARG A 51 3.22 -1.44 -9.21
CA ARG A 51 4.59 -0.92 -9.21
C ARG A 51 4.72 0.28 -10.13
N ASP A 52 4.13 0.21 -11.32
CA ASP A 52 4.22 1.26 -12.32
C ASP A 52 3.35 2.47 -11.93
N VAL A 53 2.17 2.26 -11.36
CA VAL A 53 1.33 3.34 -10.80
C VAL A 53 2.05 4.09 -9.68
N LEU A 54 2.71 3.36 -8.78
CA LEU A 54 3.38 3.94 -7.63
C LEU A 54 4.83 4.36 -7.91
N GLN A 55 5.33 4.15 -9.13
CA GLN A 55 6.72 4.42 -9.54
C GLN A 55 7.73 3.89 -8.52
N SER A 56 7.52 2.66 -8.06
CA SER A 56 8.28 2.06 -6.96
C SER A 56 8.83 0.69 -7.36
N THR A 57 9.26 -0.10 -6.38
CA THR A 57 9.71 -1.49 -6.58
C THR A 57 8.83 -2.47 -5.81
N ARG A 58 8.87 -3.75 -6.20
CA ARG A 58 8.09 -4.80 -5.54
C ARG A 58 8.34 -4.89 -4.03
N LYS A 59 9.55 -4.54 -3.57
CA LYS A 59 9.92 -4.51 -2.14
C LYS A 59 8.98 -3.62 -1.33
N TYR A 60 8.57 -2.48 -1.87
CA TYR A 60 7.68 -1.52 -1.19
C TYR A 60 6.21 -1.73 -1.55
N VAL A 61 5.94 -2.13 -2.79
CA VAL A 61 4.57 -2.32 -3.29
C VAL A 61 3.90 -3.54 -2.65
N LEU A 62 4.62 -4.64 -2.44
CA LEU A 62 4.02 -5.86 -1.91
C LEU A 62 3.46 -5.69 -0.49
N PRO A 63 4.21 -5.16 0.50
CA PRO A 63 3.66 -4.94 1.85
C PRO A 63 2.46 -3.97 1.86
N LEU A 64 2.51 -2.92 1.03
CA LEU A 64 1.38 -2.01 0.85
C LEU A 64 0.15 -2.74 0.32
N LEU A 65 0.28 -3.51 -0.77
CA LEU A 65 -0.84 -4.24 -1.36
C LEU A 65 -1.40 -5.29 -0.40
N THR A 66 -0.54 -5.98 0.35
CA THR A 66 -0.95 -6.90 1.41
C THR A 66 -1.77 -6.19 2.48
N ARG A 67 -1.35 -4.98 2.88
CA ARG A 67 -2.13 -4.15 3.82
C ARG A 67 -3.49 -3.76 3.24
N LEU A 68 -3.53 -3.27 2.00
CA LEU A 68 -4.80 -2.89 1.36
C LEU A 68 -5.75 -4.09 1.20
N ASP A 69 -5.22 -5.28 0.96
CA ASP A 69 -6.00 -6.52 0.94
C ASP A 69 -6.57 -6.84 2.34
N ALA A 70 -5.75 -6.72 3.39
CA ALA A 70 -6.16 -6.96 4.78
C ALA A 70 -7.20 -5.95 5.29
N GLU A 71 -7.10 -4.69 4.86
CA GLU A 71 -8.08 -3.63 5.15
C GLU A 71 -9.36 -3.76 4.30
N GLY A 72 -9.38 -4.68 3.33
CA GLY A 72 -10.52 -4.86 2.42
C GLY A 72 -10.68 -3.74 1.39
N VAL A 73 -9.66 -2.90 1.21
CA VAL A 73 -9.59 -1.87 0.16
C VAL A 73 -9.38 -2.52 -1.20
N THR A 74 -8.56 -3.56 -1.26
CA THR A 74 -8.39 -4.40 -2.44
C THR A 74 -8.77 -5.84 -2.15
N ARG A 75 -9.04 -6.61 -3.20
CA ARG A 75 -9.20 -8.06 -3.09
C ARG A 75 -8.36 -8.75 -4.15
N ARG A 76 -7.45 -9.60 -3.71
CA ARG A 76 -6.65 -10.43 -4.61
C ARG A 76 -7.49 -11.55 -5.24
N ARG A 77 -7.36 -11.72 -6.56
CA ARG A 77 -7.91 -12.81 -7.37
C ARG A 77 -6.81 -13.34 -8.28
N ALA A 78 -6.24 -14.50 -7.93
CA ALA A 78 -5.05 -15.05 -8.59
C ALA A 78 -3.89 -14.03 -8.62
N ASP A 79 -3.55 -13.51 -9.80
CA ASP A 79 -2.42 -12.60 -10.03
C ASP A 79 -2.82 -11.12 -10.06
N GLU A 80 -4.13 -10.85 -9.99
CA GLU A 80 -4.68 -9.50 -10.03
C GLU A 80 -5.32 -9.11 -8.69
N ARG A 81 -5.53 -7.82 -8.54
CA ARG A 81 -6.37 -7.22 -7.50
C ARG A 81 -7.51 -6.49 -8.15
N VAL A 82 -8.66 -6.53 -7.48
CA VAL A 82 -9.85 -5.76 -7.82
C VAL A 82 -10.22 -4.87 -6.64
N LEU A 83 -11.09 -3.89 -6.89
CA LEU A 83 -11.61 -3.01 -5.85
C LEU A 83 -12.35 -3.82 -4.77
N GLY A 84 -12.02 -3.54 -3.51
CA GLY A 84 -12.64 -4.15 -2.33
C GLY A 84 -13.78 -3.30 -1.77
N PRO A 85 -14.59 -3.86 -0.84
CA PRO A 85 -15.74 -3.17 -0.26
C PRO A 85 -15.36 -1.96 0.60
N ALA A 86 -14.14 -1.90 1.13
CA ALA A 86 -13.65 -0.79 1.95
C ALA A 86 -12.89 0.27 1.12
N ALA A 87 -13.02 0.25 -0.21
CA ALA A 87 -12.40 1.22 -1.11
C ALA A 87 -13.18 2.55 -1.24
N GLY A 88 -14.26 2.70 -0.46
CA GLY A 88 -14.97 3.97 -0.27
C GLY A 88 -14.03 5.08 0.15
#